data_AF-A0A2J6JBB4-F1
#
_entry.id   AF-A0A2J6JBB4-F1
#
_cell.length_a   1.000
_cell.length_b   1.000
_cell.length_c   1.000
_cell.angle_alpha   90.00
_cell.angle_beta   90.00
_cell.angle_gamma   90.00
#
_symmetry.space_group_name_H-M   'P 1'
#
loop_
_entity.id
_entity.type
_entity.pdbx_description
1 polymer ?
#
loop_
_entity_poly.entity_id
_entity_poly.type
_entity_poly.pdbx_seq_one_letter_code
_entity_poly.pdbx_strand_id
1 'polypeptide(L)' 'MSESSPWICHVCDQRFYNGEGEACERCYKTTCPSHLKKGMVRNPESGLYEPQNICAICAAGLG' A
#
# COMPACT_ATOMS: atom_id res chain seq x y z
N MET A 1 -21.34 -4.80 -18.36
CA MET A 1 -20.03 -4.19 -18.67
C MET A 1 -19.43 -3.79 -17.34
N SER A 2 -18.30 -4.38 -16.95
CA SER A 2 -17.66 -4.09 -15.67
C SER A 2 -17.06 -2.69 -15.73
N GLU A 3 -17.75 -1.70 -15.13
CA GLU A 3 -17.19 -0.38 -14.90
C GLU A 3 -16.16 -0.47 -13.76
N SER A 4 -14.97 -1.00 -14.08
CA SER A 4 -13.82 -0.85 -13.19
C SER A 4 -13.46 0.63 -13.17
N SER A 5 -13.96 1.34 -12.15
CA SER A 5 -13.57 2.73 -11.94
C SER A 5 -12.05 2.79 -11.79
N PRO A 6 -11.37 3.68 -12.54
CA PRO A 6 -9.93 3.75 -12.48
C PRO A 6 -9.49 4.19 -11.08
N TRP A 7 -8.46 3.54 -10.57
CA TRP A 7 -7.84 3.89 -9.29
C TRP A 7 -6.47 4.53 -9.52
N ILE A 8 -5.96 5.22 -8.51
CA ILE A 8 -4.70 5.97 -8.59
C ILE A 8 -3.78 5.47 -7.48
N CYS A 9 -2.54 5.17 -7.82
CA CYS A 9 -1.52 4.89 -6.82
C CYS A 9 -1.16 6.18 -6.08
N HIS A 10 -1.29 6.19 -4.75
CA HIS A 10 -0.99 7.40 -3.97
C HIS A 10 0.51 7.77 -3.91
N VAL A 11 1.40 6.86 -4.33
CA VAL A 11 2.87 7.06 -4.26
C VAL A 11 3.42 7.69 -5.54
N CYS A 12 2.89 7.30 -6.71
CA CYS A 12 3.37 7.78 -8.01
C CYS A 12 2.31 8.50 -8.84
N ASP A 13 1.09 8.64 -8.33
CA ASP A 13 -0.08 9.25 -8.99
C ASP A 13 -0.45 8.63 -10.36
N GLN A 14 0.11 7.45 -10.67
CA GLN A 14 -0.26 6.72 -11.86
C GLN A 14 -1.69 6.20 -11.74
N ARG A 15 -2.49 6.46 -12.77
CA ARG A 15 -3.85 5.96 -12.91
C ARG A 15 -3.84 4.59 -13.57
N PHE A 16 -4.56 3.64 -12.96
CA PHE A 16 -4.72 2.28 -13.43
C PHE A 16 -6.18 2.07 -13.82
N TYR A 17 -6.39 1.50 -15.02
CA TYR A 17 -7.71 1.20 -15.57
C TYR A 17 -8.04 -0.30 -15.49
N ASN A 18 -7.07 -1.09 -15.04
CA ASN A 18 -7.08 -2.54 -14.98
C ASN A 18 -6.21 -3.01 -13.80
N GLY A 19 -6.52 -4.21 -13.29
CA GLY A 19 -5.86 -4.77 -12.11
C GLY A 19 -6.35 -4.17 -10.79
N GLU A 20 -5.91 -4.77 -9.70
CA GLU A 20 -6.29 -4.40 -8.34
C GLU A 20 -5.14 -3.65 -7.66
N GLY A 21 -5.45 -2.49 -7.08
CA GLY A 21 -4.55 -1.80 -6.17
C GLY A 21 -4.77 -2.32 -4.75
N GLU A 22 -3.71 -2.46 -3.97
CA GLU A 22 -3.79 -2.88 -2.58
C GLU A 22 -3.66 -1.68 -1.64
N ALA A 23 -4.33 -1.72 -0.49
CA ALA A 23 -4.22 -0.69 0.52
C ALA A 23 -2.97 -0.88 1.37
N CYS A 24 -2.25 0.21 1.66
CA CYS A 24 -1.21 0.21 2.69
C CYS A 24 -1.82 0.00 4.07
N GLU A 25 -1.34 -0.97 4.85
CA GLU A 25 -1.85 -1.26 6.19
C GLU A 25 -1.56 -0.16 7.22
N ARG A 26 -0.64 0.77 6.90
CA ARG A 26 -0.26 1.88 7.80
C ARG A 26 -0.99 3.19 7.51
N CYS A 27 -1.15 3.56 6.25
CA CYS A 27 -1.77 4.84 5.87
C CYS A 27 -3.11 4.68 5.14
N TYR A 28 -3.55 3.43 4.90
CA TYR A 28 -4.83 3.06 4.29
C TYR A 28 -5.06 3.62 2.88
N LYS A 29 -4.00 4.06 2.19
CA LYS A 29 -4.06 4.56 0.82
C LYS A 29 -3.77 3.45 -0.20
N THR A 30 -4.47 3.49 -1.34
CA THR A 30 -4.29 2.54 -2.45
C THR A 30 -2.93 2.72 -3.12
N THR A 31 -2.21 1.61 -3.31
CA THR A 31 -0.84 1.57 -3.79
C THR A 31 -0.70 0.54 -4.89
N CYS A 32 0.05 0.85 -5.95
CA CYS A 32 0.34 -0.12 -7.00
C CYS A 32 1.38 -1.16 -6.54
N PRO A 33 1.41 -2.36 -7.15
CA PRO A 33 2.33 -3.44 -6.74
C PRO A 33 3.82 -3.04 -6.74
N SER A 34 4.22 -2.10 -7.60
CA SER A 34 5.61 -1.61 -7.66
C SER A 34 5.98 -0.75 -6.45
N HIS A 35 5.00 -0.09 -5.81
CA HIS A 35 5.21 0.76 -4.65
C HIS A 35 4.68 0.16 -3.35
N LEU A 36 4.01 -1.00 -3.42
CA LEU A 36 3.65 -1.81 -2.27
C LEU A 36 4.83 -2.71 -1.91
N LYS A 37 5.22 -2.71 -0.64
CA LYS A 37 6.31 -3.53 -0.11
C LYS A 37 5.79 -4.38 1.04
N LYS A 38 6.26 -5.62 1.11
CA LYS A 38 6.14 -6.44 2.32
C LYS A 38 7.22 -6.03 3.30
N GLY A 39 6.85 -5.30 4.33
CA GLY A 39 7.74 -4.84 5.39
C GLY A 39 7.46 -5.59 6.70
N MET A 40 8.50 -5.82 7.50
CA MET A 40 8.32 -6.24 8.89
C MET A 40 8.01 -5.00 9.72
N VAL A 41 6.77 -4.86 10.20
CA VAL A 41 6.34 -3.74 11.05
C VAL A 41 6.20 -4.25 12.47
N ARG A 42 6.75 -3.51 13.42
CA ARG A 42 6.57 -3.84 14.84
C ARG A 42 5.14 -3.53 15.25
N ASN A 43 4.39 -4.56 15.63
CA ASN A 43 3.06 -4.39 16.20
C ASN A 43 3.19 -3.81 17.62
N PRO A 44 2.53 -2.68 17.93
CA PRO A 44 2.61 -2.03 19.24
C PRO A 44 1.97 -2.84 20.37
N GLU A 45 1.00 -3.71 20.07
CA GLU A 45 0.26 -4.51 21.05
C GLU A 45 1.04 -5.77 21.46
N SER A 46 1.57 -6.51 20.48
CA SER A 46 2.33 -7.74 20.72
C SER A 46 3.83 -7.48 20.94
N GLY A 47 4.34 -6.34 20.47
CA GLY A 47 5.77 -6.02 20.45
C GLY A 47 6.57 -6.80 19.39
N LEU A 48 5.92 -7.70 18.65
CA LEU A 48 6.53 -8.55 17.63
C LEU A 48 6.58 -7.85 16.27
N TYR A 49 7.51 -8.27 15.42
CA TYR A 49 7.54 -7.84 14.03
C TYR A 49 6.64 -8.75 13.20
N GLU A 50 5.65 -8.16 12.55
CA GLU A 50 4.71 -8.86 11.69
C GLU A 50 4.87 -8.40 10.24
N PRO A 51 4.75 -9.32 9.27
CA PRO A 51 4.78 -8.95 7.86
C PRO A 51 3.51 -8.17 7.51
N GLN A 52 3.69 -6.94 7.06
CA GLN A 52 2.59 -6.08 6.61
C GLN A 52 2.87 -5.55 5.20
N ASN A 53 1.79 -5.40 4.42
CA ASN A 53 1.76 -4.73 3.13
C ASN A 53 1.73 -3.22 3.37
N ILE A 54 2.86 -2.56 3.17
CA ILE A 54 3.03 -1.12 3.39
C ILE A 54 3.52 -0.43 2.11
N CYS A 55 3.10 0.81 1.87
CA CYS A 55 3.60 1.58 0.75
C CYS A 55 5.05 2.01 0.95
N ALA A 56 5.75 2.31 -0.14
CA ALA A 56 7.15 2.72 -0.11
C ALA A 56 7.43 3.95 0.77
N ILE A 57 6.47 4.88 0.88
CA ILE A 57 6.57 6.06 1.76
C ILE A 57 6.57 5.64 3.24
N CYS A 58 5.61 4.79 3.62
CA CYS A 58 5.52 4.23 4.97
C CYS A 58 6.72 3.36 5.32
N ALA A 59 7.26 2.62 4.36
CA ALA A 59 8.47 1.81 4.53
C ALA A 59 9.73 2.67 4.73
N ALA A 60 9.79 3.86 4.12
CA ALA A 60 10.90 4.80 4.27
C ALA A 60 10.85 5.61 5.59
N GLY A 61 9.78 5.47 6.39
CA GLY A 61 9.60 6.25 7.61
C GLY A 61 9.25 7.72 7.38
N LEU A 62 8.76 8.07 6.18
CA LEU A 62 8.40 9.44 5.78
C LEU A 62 6.91 9.75 6.02
N GLY A 63 6.25 9.05 6.95
CA GLY A 63 4.80 9.11 7.16
C GLY A 63 4.41 9.29 8.62
#